data_AF-A0A093XIC1-F1
#
_entry.id   AF-A0A093XIC1-F1
#
_cell.length_a   1.000
_cell.length_b   1.000
_cell.length_c   1.000
_cell.angle_alpha   90.00
_cell.angle_beta   90.00
_cell.angle_gamma   90.00
#
_symmetry.space_group_name_H-M   'P 1'
#
loop_
_entity.id
_entity.type
_entity.pdbx_description
1 polymer ?
#
loop_
_entity_poly.entity_id
_entity_poly.type
_entity_poly.pdbx_seq_one_letter_code
_entity_poly.pdbx_strand_id
1 'polypeptide(L)' 'MQESLMLVTCLNPKIGYDAASRVAKNAHKKGLTLRESAVELGALSAEEFDRLVKPELMVGPEDYVPKA' A
#
# COMPACT_ATOMS: atom_id res chain seq x y z
N MET A 1 4.33 -8.77 13.27
CA MET A 1 3.28 -8.84 12.22
C MET A 1 3.90 -8.28 10.96
N GLN A 2 3.93 -9.07 9.90
CA GLN A 2 4.58 -8.72 8.64
C GLN A 2 3.65 -7.78 7.88
N GLU A 3 3.97 -6.48 7.87
CA GLU A 3 3.41 -5.53 6.91
C GLU A 3 3.87 -5.96 5.53
N SER A 4 3.13 -6.90 4.93
CA SER A 4 3.51 -7.52 3.67
C SER A 4 3.73 -6.44 2.62
N LEU A 5 4.96 -6.37 2.11
CA LEU A 5 5.40 -5.50 1.00
C LEU A 5 4.45 -5.54 -0.22
N MET A 6 3.63 -6.59 -0.34
CA MET A 6 2.55 -6.77 -1.33
C MET A 6 1.45 -5.69 -1.30
N LEU A 7 1.29 -4.93 -0.21
CA LEU A 7 0.32 -3.82 -0.12
C LEU A 7 0.61 -2.70 -1.13
N VAL A 8 1.81 -2.68 -1.69
CA VAL A 8 2.24 -1.76 -2.74
C VAL A 8 1.37 -1.85 -4.00
N THR A 9 0.84 -3.02 -4.34
CA THR A 9 0.03 -3.22 -5.56
C THR A 9 -1.25 -2.40 -5.54
N CYS A 10 -1.84 -2.22 -4.35
CA CYS A 10 -3.05 -1.44 -4.15
C CYS A 10 -2.81 0.07 -4.28
N LEU A 11 -1.55 0.50 -4.21
CA LEU A 11 -1.15 1.89 -4.43
C LEU A 11 -0.98 2.21 -5.91
N ASN A 12 -0.78 1.21 -6.78
CA ASN A 12 -0.56 1.41 -8.22
C ASN A 12 -1.61 2.30 -8.91
N PRO A 13 -2.93 2.20 -8.64
CA PRO A 13 -3.93 3.07 -9.27
C PRO A 13 -3.86 4.53 -8.81
N LYS A 14 -3.20 4.81 -7.67
CA LYS A 14 -3.12 6.15 -7.08
C LYS A 14 -1.80 6.85 -7.35
N ILE A 15 -0.69 6.15 -7.18
CA ILE A 15 0.66 6.71 -7.33
C ILE A 15 1.41 6.18 -8.55
N GLY A 16 0.84 5.20 -9.27
CA GLY A 16 1.51 4.53 -10.37
C GLY A 16 2.50 3.45 -9.90
N TYR A 17 2.77 2.50 -10.79
CA TYR A 17 3.65 1.36 -10.51
C TYR A 17 5.07 1.78 -10.10
N ASP A 18 5.65 2.78 -10.78
CA ASP A 18 7.00 3.26 -10.50
C ASP A 18 7.15 3.87 -9.10
N ALA A 19 6.21 4.72 -8.70
CA ALA A 19 6.23 5.33 -7.37
C ALA A 19 6.01 4.27 -6.28
N ALA A 20 5.08 3.34 -6.51
CA ALA A 20 4.82 2.25 -5.59
C ALA A 20 6.07 1.37 -5.40
N SER A 21 6.74 0.99 -6.50
CA SER A 21 8.01 0.25 -6.46
C SER A 21 9.10 0.99 -5.67
N ARG A 22 9.21 2.32 -5.85
CA ARG A 22 10.17 3.14 -5.09
C ARG A 22 9.86 3.14 -3.59
N VAL A 23 8.58 3.25 -3.21
CA VAL A 23 8.14 3.20 -1.81
C VAL A 23 8.51 1.87 -1.17
N ALA A 24 8.21 0.75 -1.84
CA ALA A 24 8.56 -0.60 -1.35
C ALA A 24 10.08 -0.78 -1.20
N LYS A 25 10.87 -0.34 -2.18
CA LYS A 25 12.33 -0.42 -2.12
C LYS A 25 12.91 0.44 -1.01
N ASN A 26 12.39 1.66 -0.80
CA ASN A 26 12.83 2.55 0.27
C ASN A 26 12.50 1.97 1.65
N ALA A 27 11.27 1.49 1.82
CA ALA A 27 10.80 0.84 3.04
C ALA A 27 11.72 -0.34 3.41
N HIS A 28 11.96 -1.23 2.44
CA HIS A 28 12.83 -2.39 2.66
C HIS A 28 14.28 -2.00 2.95
N LYS A 29 14.84 -1.04 2.20
CA LYS A 29 16.23 -0.61 2.36
C LYS A 29 16.50 0.10 3.69
N LYS A 30 15.53 0.89 4.18
CA LYS A 30 15.65 1.66 5.43
C LYS A 30 15.06 0.95 6.64
N GLY A 31 14.40 -0.19 6.46
CA GLY A 31 13.65 -0.86 7.53
C GLY A 31 12.44 -0.04 8.02
N LEU A 32 11.90 0.84 7.15
CA LEU A 32 10.72 1.64 7.44
C LEU A 32 9.45 0.90 7.00
N THR A 33 8.31 1.33 7.53
CA THR A 33 7.01 0.90 7.03
C THR A 33 6.75 1.48 5.63
N LEU A 34 5.83 0.85 4.88
CA LEU A 34 5.38 1.38 3.58
C LEU A 34 4.75 2.77 3.74
N ARG A 35 4.04 3.00 4.85
CA ARG A 35 3.42 4.29 5.19
C ARG A 35 4.47 5.38 5.37
N GLU A 36 5.48 5.13 6.21
CA GLU A 36 6.56 6.08 6.45
C GLU A 36 7.34 6.38 5.17
N SER A 37 7.63 5.35 4.37
CA SER A 37 8.30 5.54 3.08
C SER A 37 7.45 6.29 2.06
N ALA A 38 6.13 6.08 2.05
CA ALA A 38 5.22 6.80 1.16
C ALA A 38 5.18 8.29 1.49
N VAL A 39 5.16 8.63 2.78
CA VAL A 39 5.20 10.01 3.28
C VAL A 39 6.57 10.63 3.04
N GLU A 40 7.66 9.92 3.34
CA GLU A 40 9.03 10.40 3.16
C GLU A 40 9.34 10.71 1.69
N LEU A 41 8.86 9.86 0.76
CA LEU A 41 9.05 10.06 -0.68
C LEU A 41 8.06 11.07 -1.29
N GLY A 42 7.12 11.61 -0.49
CA GLY A 42 6.05 12.50 -0.96
C GLY A 42 5.11 11.83 -1.96
N ALA A 43 5.00 10.49 -1.92
CA ALA A 43 4.13 9.73 -2.80
C ALA A 43 2.67 9.81 -2.35
N LEU A 44 2.44 9.73 -1.03
CA LEU A 44 1.13 9.84 -0.39
C LEU A 44 1.28 10.49 0.97
N SER A 45 0.24 11.20 1.41
CA SER A 45 0.11 11.56 2.82
C SER A 45 -0.22 10.32 3.68
N ALA A 46 0.06 10.41 4.98
CA ALA A 46 -0.28 9.34 5.93
C ALA A 46 -1.78 9.03 5.93
N GLU A 47 -2.62 10.07 5.81
CA GLU A 47 -4.08 9.93 5.76
C GLU A 47 -4.56 9.24 4.48
N GLU A 48 -3.96 9.56 3.33
CA GLU A 48 -4.28 8.87 2.08
C GLU A 48 -3.81 7.41 2.12
N PHE A 49 -2.64 7.15 2.69
CA PHE A 49 -2.15 5.80 2.88
C PHE A 49 -3.10 5.00 3.77
N ASP A 50 -3.53 5.53 4.92
CA ASP A 50 -4.44 4.85 5.85
C ASP A 50 -5.85 4.67 5.25
N ARG A 51 -6.26 5.54 4.32
CA ARG A 51 -7.51 5.37 3.55
C ARG A 51 -7.42 4.28 2.50
N LEU A 52 -6.27 4.15 1.84
CA LEU A 52 -6.03 3.22 0.72
C LEU A 52 -5.62 1.83 1.19
N VAL A 53 -4.77 1.78 2.21
CA VAL A 53 -4.20 0.58 2.80
C VAL A 53 -4.97 0.30 4.07
N LYS A 54 -6.03 -0.47 3.94
CA LYS A 54 -6.83 -0.98 5.05
C LYS A 54 -6.56 -2.47 5.18
N PRO A 55 -5.64 -2.89 6.07
CA PRO A 55 -5.33 -4.31 6.26
C PRO A 55 -6.57 -5.15 6.56
N GLU A 56 -7.56 -4.55 7.24
CA GLU A 56 -8.86 -5.14 7.57
C GLU A 56 -9.73 -5.44 6.34
N LEU A 57 -9.57 -4.70 5.24
CA LEU A 57 -10.22 -4.98 3.95
C LEU A 57 -9.36 -5.88 3.04
N MET A 58 -8.17 -6.26 3.49
CA MET A 58 -7.18 -7.02 2.72
C MET A 58 -6.98 -8.44 3.26
N VAL A 59 -7.78 -8.83 4.26
CA VAL A 59 -7.90 -10.19 4.78
C VAL A 59 -9.06 -10.91 4.10
N GLY A 60 -8.74 -11.58 2.99
CA GLY A 60 -9.62 -12.55 2.34
C GLY A 60 -10.38 -12.00 1.12
N PRO A 61 -10.72 -12.87 0.14
CA PRO A 61 -11.59 -12.47 -0.96
C PRO A 61 -12.91 -11.94 -0.38
N GLU A 62 -13.34 -10.76 -0.79
CA GLU A 62 -14.76 -10.40 -0.66
C GLU A 62 -15.55 -11.54 -1.33
N ASP A 63 -16.55 -12.09 -0.64
CA ASP A 63 -17.45 -13.07 -1.25
C ASP A 63 -17.97 -12.48 -2.55
N TYR A 64 -17.59 -13.11 -3.68
CA TYR A 64 -18.05 -12.72 -4.99
C TYR A 64 -19.58 -12.84 -4.99
N VAL A 65 -20.28 -11.71 -4.95
CA VAL A 65 -21.72 -11.66 -5.19
C VAL A 65 -21.90 -11.50 -6.70
N PRO A 66 -22.36 -12.53 -7.43
CA PRO A 66 -22.72 -12.36 -8.82
C PRO A 66 -23.82 -11.31 -8.89
N LYS A 67 -23.62 -10.25 -9.68
CA LYS A 67 -24.74 -9.38 -10.06
C LYS A 67 -25.69 -10.22 -10.91
N ALA A 68 -26.86 -10.49 -10.34
CA ALA A 68 -28.00 -11.07 -11.04
C ALA A 68 -28.54 -10.11 -12.12
#